data_AF-A4WLH2-F1
#
_entry.id   AF-A4WLH2-F1
#
_cell.length_a   1.000
_cell.length_b   1.000
_cell.length_c   1.000
_cell.angle_alpha   90.00
_cell.angle_beta   90.00
_cell.angle_gamma   90.00
#
_symmetry.space_group_name_H-M   'P 1'
#
loop_
_entity.id
_entity.type
_entity.pdbx_description
1 polymer ?
#
loop_
_entity_poly.entity_id
_entity_poly.type
_entity_poly.pdbx_seq_one_letter_code
_entity_poly.pdbx_strand_id
1 'polypeptide(L)'
;MSHLKLVLIVITAVVAALALATWWPWLFPKSIQPSEDLFKVEKVDVNTLRQQVRKKWTRDNYSRYVEIEFSIDAEPVRNFTLRPGYYVYETAVVPLSDGAMYSRYEFNVTETEWGYEIVDVTYTNIVQGSRVIKGLPLVTHWRVVNNTLYLLYIYTGDSMYVEEVPIRPGSCTQFDSMVPAAPSIWPYVKEGATIRVVNKWNVTDLRINITSFTDVMATFKVDKKLVDCNGPSGKCYVMEMEQRIKSRTKSESRNEEHASTKIYRHVYLIDLSGVVVQARSYDLAASPHKLISEINLVEWK
;
A
#
# COMPACT_ATOMS: atom_id res chain seq x y z
N MET A 1 4.85 -59.54 -19.12
CA MET A 1 6.03 -58.88 -18.52
C MET A 1 6.27 -59.55 -17.17
N SER A 2 7.47 -60.08 -16.86
CA SER A 2 7.69 -60.81 -15.59
C SER A 2 7.62 -59.85 -14.40
N HIS A 3 7.08 -60.30 -13.27
CA HIS A 3 6.95 -59.49 -12.04
C HIS A 3 8.27 -58.83 -11.61
N LEU A 4 9.40 -59.49 -11.88
CA LEU A 4 10.73 -58.95 -11.63
C LEU A 4 11.03 -57.66 -12.44
N LYS A 5 10.59 -57.58 -13.69
CA LYS A 5 10.76 -56.38 -14.53
C LYS A 5 9.88 -55.22 -14.07
N LEU A 6 8.68 -55.50 -13.59
CA LEU A 6 7.78 -54.49 -13.04
C LEU A 6 8.34 -53.90 -11.73
N VAL A 7 8.84 -54.77 -10.84
CA VAL A 7 9.48 -54.35 -9.58
C VAL A 7 10.73 -53.51 -9.84
N LEU A 8 11.56 -53.89 -10.82
CA LEU A 8 12.74 -53.10 -11.18
C LEU A 8 12.37 -51.71 -11.70
N ILE A 9 11.35 -51.59 -12.55
CA ILE A 9 10.88 -50.31 -13.09
C ILE A 9 10.33 -49.42 -11.96
N VAL A 10 9.54 -49.99 -11.05
CA VAL A 10 8.97 -49.23 -9.93
C VAL A 10 10.06 -48.78 -8.95
N ILE A 11 11.03 -49.63 -8.62
CA ILE A 11 12.14 -49.24 -7.74
C ILE A 11 12.99 -48.16 -8.42
N THR A 12 13.27 -48.27 -9.72
CA THR A 12 14.05 -47.26 -10.44
C THR A 12 13.31 -45.93 -10.53
N ALA A 13 11.98 -45.96 -10.73
CA ALA A 13 11.14 -44.77 -10.75
C ALA A 13 11.02 -44.12 -9.36
N VAL A 14 10.91 -44.92 -8.30
CA VAL A 14 10.84 -44.43 -6.91
C VAL A 14 12.18 -43.85 -6.45
N VAL A 15 13.30 -44.47 -6.82
CA VAL A 15 14.65 -43.95 -6.53
C VAL A 15 14.94 -42.68 -7.34
N ALA A 16 14.51 -42.60 -8.60
CA ALA A 16 14.60 -41.38 -9.40
C ALA A 16 13.72 -40.24 -8.84
N ALA A 17 12.51 -40.56 -8.38
CA ALA A 17 11.61 -39.60 -7.73
C ALA A 17 12.15 -39.11 -6.37
N LEU A 18 12.78 -39.99 -5.58
CA LEU A 18 13.44 -39.63 -4.31
C LEU A 18 14.73 -38.82 -4.55
N ALA A 19 15.49 -39.11 -5.61
CA ALA A 19 16.64 -38.30 -6.00
C ALA A 19 16.21 -36.88 -6.45
N LEU A 20 15.10 -36.77 -7.19
CA LEU A 20 14.53 -35.47 -7.60
C LEU A 20 13.91 -34.71 -6.42
N ALA A 21 13.27 -35.40 -5.47
CA ALA A 21 12.70 -34.78 -4.26
C ALA A 21 13.76 -34.32 -3.25
N THR A 22 14.91 -35.00 -3.18
CA THR A 22 16.03 -34.62 -2.29
C THR A 22 16.97 -33.57 -2.89
N TRP A 23 16.93 -33.36 -4.21
CA TRP A 23 17.64 -32.27 -4.90
C TRP A 23 16.82 -30.98 -5.01
N TRP A 24 15.50 -31.04 -4.75
CA TRP A 24 14.62 -29.87 -4.78
C TRP A 24 14.91 -28.78 -3.72
N PRO A 25 15.47 -29.08 -2.53
CA PRO A 25 15.87 -28.03 -1.58
C PRO A 25 17.22 -27.37 -1.92
N TRP A 26 17.98 -27.92 -2.87
CA TRP A 26 19.35 -27.47 -3.20
C TRP A 26 19.43 -26.74 -4.55
N LEU A 27 18.35 -26.73 -5.34
CA LEU A 27 18.23 -25.99 -6.60
C LEU A 27 17.54 -24.63 -6.47
N PHE A 28 17.04 -24.29 -5.28
CA PHE A 28 16.86 -22.89 -4.95
C PHE A 28 18.22 -22.37 -4.45
N PRO A 29 18.84 -21.38 -5.10
CA PRO A 29 19.93 -20.67 -4.45
C PRO A 29 19.41 -20.27 -3.07
N LYS A 30 20.23 -20.48 -2.02
CA LYS A 30 20.08 -19.77 -0.74
C LYS A 30 19.55 -18.39 -1.11
N SER A 31 18.35 -18.05 -0.62
CA SER A 31 17.70 -16.76 -0.87
C SER A 31 18.79 -15.72 -1.05
N ILE A 32 18.96 -15.23 -2.28
CA ILE A 32 19.93 -14.18 -2.56
C ILE A 32 19.37 -13.00 -1.78
N GLN A 33 19.78 -12.86 -0.52
CA GLN A 33 19.70 -11.60 0.18
C GLN A 33 20.60 -10.71 -0.68
N PRO A 34 20.04 -9.73 -1.39
CA PRO A 34 20.86 -8.79 -2.12
C PRO A 34 21.83 -8.18 -1.12
N SER A 35 23.08 -7.94 -1.51
CA SER A 35 24.04 -7.27 -0.63
C SER A 35 23.46 -5.93 -0.16
N GLU A 36 23.63 -5.56 1.11
CA GLU A 36 23.14 -4.28 1.67
C GLU A 36 23.53 -3.05 0.82
N ASP A 37 24.67 -3.12 0.10
CA ASP A 37 25.13 -2.08 -0.81
C ASP A 37 24.27 -1.88 -2.07
N LEU A 38 23.48 -2.88 -2.50
CA LEU A 38 22.53 -2.75 -3.63
C LEU A 38 21.28 -1.91 -3.27
N PHE A 39 21.05 -1.69 -1.98
CA PHE A 39 19.91 -0.92 -1.46
C PHE A 39 20.23 0.56 -1.20
N LYS A 40 21.45 1.02 -1.52
CA LYS A 40 21.77 2.45 -1.49
C LYS A 40 21.00 3.15 -2.63
N VAL A 41 19.90 3.76 -2.25
CA VAL A 41 19.11 4.65 -3.09
C VAL A 41 19.73 6.04 -3.00
N GLU A 42 20.14 6.61 -4.15
CA GLU A 42 20.49 8.03 -4.20
C GLU A 42 19.23 8.83 -3.84
N LYS A 43 19.33 9.70 -2.84
CA LYS A 43 18.22 10.56 -2.42
C LYS A 43 17.75 11.38 -3.61
N VAL A 44 16.49 11.22 -3.98
CA VAL A 44 15.86 12.00 -5.03
C VAL A 44 15.68 13.44 -4.55
N ASP A 45 16.30 14.39 -5.26
CA ASP A 45 16.10 15.82 -5.02
C ASP A 45 14.81 16.29 -5.71
N VAL A 46 13.80 16.58 -4.89
CA VAL A 46 12.51 17.13 -5.30
C VAL A 46 12.66 18.42 -6.11
N ASN A 47 13.62 19.28 -5.77
CA ASN A 47 13.78 20.57 -6.46
C ASN A 47 14.25 20.36 -7.90
N THR A 48 15.17 19.41 -8.10
CA THR A 48 15.59 18.98 -9.44
C THR A 48 14.43 18.39 -10.23
N LEU A 49 13.60 17.52 -9.65
CA LEU A 49 12.42 16.97 -10.33
C LEU A 49 11.41 18.05 -10.74
N ARG A 50 11.15 19.02 -9.85
CA ARG A 50 10.22 20.12 -10.13
C ARG A 50 10.66 20.95 -11.33
N GLN A 51 11.96 21.13 -11.53
CA GLN A 51 12.52 21.85 -12.68
C GLN A 51 12.43 21.05 -14.00
N GLN A 52 12.27 19.72 -13.93
CA GLN A 52 12.15 18.83 -15.09
C GLN A 52 10.70 18.63 -15.58
N VAL A 53 9.71 19.15 -14.85
CA VAL A 53 8.29 19.04 -15.22
C VAL A 53 8.01 19.78 -16.53
N ARG A 54 7.50 19.04 -17.52
CA ARG A 54 7.05 19.57 -18.81
C ARG A 54 5.53 19.47 -19.00
N LYS A 55 4.89 18.54 -18.29
CA LYS A 55 3.45 18.29 -18.38
C LYS A 55 2.81 18.45 -17.01
N LYS A 56 1.81 19.32 -16.92
CA LYS A 56 1.07 19.60 -15.69
C LYS A 56 -0.39 19.23 -15.86
N TRP A 57 -0.85 18.30 -15.04
CA TRP A 57 -2.24 17.87 -14.95
C TRP A 57 -2.86 18.44 -13.67
N THR A 58 -4.04 19.02 -13.80
CA THR A 58 -4.89 19.55 -12.73
C THR A 58 -6.26 18.95 -12.88
N ARG A 59 -7.08 19.01 -11.82
CA ARG A 59 -8.48 18.56 -11.89
C ARG A 59 -9.26 19.15 -13.06
N ASP A 60 -9.03 20.43 -13.35
CA ASP A 60 -9.72 21.17 -14.42
C ASP A 60 -9.32 20.69 -15.82
N ASN A 61 -8.03 20.43 -16.05
CA ASN A 61 -7.55 20.01 -17.36
C ASN A 61 -7.58 18.48 -17.57
N TYR A 62 -7.74 17.71 -16.49
CA TYR A 62 -8.09 16.29 -16.54
C TYR A 62 -9.56 16.07 -16.88
N SER A 63 -10.37 17.15 -16.83
CA SER A 63 -11.81 17.17 -17.12
C SER A 63 -12.57 16.12 -16.29
N ARG A 64 -12.33 16.10 -14.98
CA ARG A 64 -13.05 15.23 -14.05
C ARG A 64 -13.80 16.01 -12.99
N TYR A 65 -15.06 15.67 -12.81
CA TYR A 65 -15.87 16.12 -11.68
C TYR A 65 -15.88 15.06 -10.59
N VAL A 66 -15.77 15.46 -9.32
CA VAL A 66 -15.74 14.53 -8.18
C VAL A 66 -16.60 15.08 -7.04
N GLU A 67 -17.60 14.32 -6.63
CA GLU A 67 -18.38 14.57 -5.41
C GLU A 67 -17.98 13.57 -4.36
N ILE A 68 -17.80 14.04 -3.12
CA ILE A 68 -17.38 13.21 -2.00
C ILE A 68 -18.34 13.47 -0.84
N GLU A 69 -19.03 12.43 -0.39
CA GLU A 69 -19.73 12.42 0.88
C GLU A 69 -18.91 11.61 1.88
N PHE A 70 -18.63 12.18 3.05
CA PHE A 70 -17.85 11.50 4.08
C PHE A 70 -18.54 11.63 5.43
N SER A 71 -18.63 10.52 6.16
CA SER A 71 -19.02 10.49 7.55
C SER A 71 -18.15 9.54 8.36
N ILE A 72 -17.93 9.89 9.61
CA ILE A 72 -17.22 9.11 10.62
C ILE A 72 -18.00 9.21 11.93
N ASP A 73 -18.25 8.09 12.61
CA ASP A 73 -19.00 8.05 13.86
C ASP A 73 -18.11 8.14 15.11
N ALA A 74 -17.02 8.92 15.00
CA ALA A 74 -16.08 9.12 16.08
C ALA A 74 -15.53 10.54 16.07
N GLU A 75 -15.41 11.13 17.26
CA GLU A 75 -14.66 12.36 17.47
C GLU A 75 -13.16 12.06 17.60
N PRO A 76 -12.28 12.94 17.11
CA PRO A 76 -10.85 12.77 17.31
C PRO A 76 -10.52 12.82 18.81
N VAL A 77 -9.70 11.88 19.25
CA VAL A 77 -9.24 11.77 20.65
C VAL A 77 -7.87 12.40 20.86
N ARG A 78 -7.26 12.87 19.77
CA ARG A 78 -5.98 13.57 19.72
C ARG A 78 -5.88 14.39 18.44
N ASN A 79 -4.95 15.35 18.43
CA ASN A 79 -4.54 16.04 17.20
C ASN A 79 -3.74 15.10 16.29
N PHE A 80 -3.77 15.39 15.00
CA PHE A 80 -3.03 14.70 13.96
C PHE A 80 -1.58 15.19 13.95
N THR A 81 -0.90 14.90 15.04
CA THR A 81 0.53 15.14 15.22
C THR A 81 1.29 13.96 14.64
N LEU A 82 2.31 14.27 13.83
CA LEU A 82 3.23 13.29 13.27
C LEU A 82 4.57 13.36 13.97
N ARG A 83 5.32 12.25 13.94
CA ARG A 83 6.73 12.26 14.34
C ARG A 83 7.59 12.63 13.12
N PRO A 84 8.29 13.77 13.13
CA PRO A 84 9.27 14.08 12.08
C PRO A 84 10.35 13.01 12.03
N GLY A 85 10.87 12.75 10.84
CA GLY A 85 11.85 11.71 10.63
C GLY A 85 11.79 11.12 9.24
N TYR A 86 12.66 10.16 9.00
CA TYR A 86 12.74 9.43 7.75
C TYR A 86 12.31 7.98 7.97
N TYR A 87 11.36 7.49 7.19
CA TYR A 87 10.77 6.17 7.33
C TYR A 87 10.84 5.39 6.02
N VAL A 88 11.31 4.15 6.09
CA VAL A 88 11.41 3.27 4.94
C VAL A 88 10.48 2.09 5.12
N TYR A 89 9.69 1.82 4.10
CA TYR A 89 8.80 0.68 4.04
C TYR A 89 9.11 -0.20 2.85
N GLU A 90 8.89 -1.51 3.01
CA GLU A 90 9.00 -2.47 1.92
C GLU A 90 7.80 -3.42 1.90
N THR A 91 7.34 -3.75 0.70
CA THR A 91 6.33 -4.80 0.53
C THR A 91 6.98 -6.17 0.66
N ALA A 92 6.16 -7.18 0.95
CA ALA A 92 6.57 -8.56 0.76
C ALA A 92 7.08 -8.81 -0.67
N VAL A 93 8.10 -9.65 -0.79
CA VAL A 93 8.70 -10.02 -2.07
C VAL A 93 7.74 -10.92 -2.85
N VAL A 94 7.37 -10.49 -4.06
CA VAL A 94 6.52 -11.23 -4.98
C VAL A 94 7.41 -12.02 -5.96
N PRO A 95 7.33 -13.35 -6.02
CA PRO A 95 8.10 -14.13 -6.98
C PRO A 95 7.61 -13.87 -8.41
N LEU A 96 8.55 -13.72 -9.34
CA LEU A 96 8.32 -13.69 -10.77
C LEU A 96 8.89 -14.97 -11.41
N SER A 97 8.58 -15.22 -12.69
CA SER A 97 9.08 -16.40 -13.41
C SER A 97 10.61 -16.45 -13.50
N ASP A 98 11.28 -15.30 -13.52
CA ASP A 98 12.72 -15.15 -13.71
C ASP A 98 13.37 -14.24 -12.65
N GLY A 99 12.69 -14.01 -11.53
CA GLY A 99 13.14 -13.05 -10.54
C GLY A 99 12.16 -12.81 -9.41
N ALA A 100 12.19 -11.61 -8.86
CA ALA A 100 11.29 -11.18 -7.81
C ALA A 100 10.98 -9.69 -7.93
N MET A 101 9.84 -9.26 -7.41
CA MET A 101 9.42 -7.87 -7.36
C MET A 101 9.11 -7.46 -5.93
N TYR A 102 9.47 -6.24 -5.56
CA TYR A 102 8.99 -5.60 -4.34
C TYR A 102 8.97 -4.08 -4.52
N SER A 103 8.15 -3.41 -3.73
CA SER A 103 8.11 -1.96 -3.68
C SER A 103 8.79 -1.46 -2.41
N ARG A 104 9.52 -0.34 -2.53
CA ARG A 104 10.14 0.38 -1.42
C ARG A 104 9.60 1.80 -1.39
N TYR A 105 9.18 2.25 -0.23
CA TYR A 105 8.62 3.59 -0.01
C TYR A 105 9.48 4.32 0.99
N GLU A 106 9.91 5.53 0.66
CA GLU A 106 10.76 6.35 1.49
C GLU A 106 10.03 7.65 1.82
N PHE A 107 9.62 7.80 3.09
CA PHE A 107 8.90 8.97 3.57
C PHE A 107 9.85 9.87 4.35
N ASN A 108 9.97 11.12 3.94
CA ASN A 108 10.56 12.18 4.74
C ASN A 108 9.45 13.05 5.33
N VAL A 109 9.29 13.02 6.65
CA VAL A 109 8.30 13.80 7.39
C VAL A 109 9.00 14.96 8.07
N THR A 110 8.59 16.18 7.73
CA THR A 110 9.18 17.41 8.28
C THR A 110 8.09 18.28 8.92
N GLU A 111 8.35 18.77 10.12
CA GLU A 111 7.51 19.78 10.77
C GLU A 111 7.76 21.16 10.15
N THR A 112 6.68 21.91 9.94
CA THR A 112 6.70 23.26 9.38
C THR A 112 5.88 24.20 10.27
N GLU A 113 5.94 25.51 10.03
CA GLU A 113 5.21 26.51 10.83
C GLU A 113 3.68 26.33 10.81
N TRP A 114 3.15 25.60 9.82
CA TRP A 114 1.72 25.41 9.60
C TRP A 114 1.27 23.96 9.77
N GLY A 115 2.16 23.03 10.11
CA GLY A 115 1.83 21.61 10.31
C GLY A 115 2.97 20.69 9.91
N TYR A 116 2.69 19.72 9.03
CA TYR A 116 3.69 18.75 8.56
C TYR A 116 3.70 18.64 7.04
N GLU A 117 4.88 18.50 6.48
CA GLU A 117 5.11 18.09 5.10
C GLU A 117 5.58 16.64 5.06
N ILE A 118 5.14 15.91 4.04
CA ILE A 118 5.56 14.54 3.80
C ILE A 118 5.94 14.41 2.35
N VAL A 119 7.18 14.00 2.10
CA VAL A 119 7.63 13.62 0.75
C VAL A 119 7.83 12.11 0.74
N ASP A 120 7.07 11.44 -0.11
CA ASP A 120 7.17 10.02 -0.41
C ASP A 120 7.96 9.85 -1.71
N VAL A 121 8.93 8.95 -1.71
CA VAL A 121 9.49 8.39 -2.94
C VAL A 121 9.23 6.88 -2.97
N THR A 122 8.47 6.45 -3.96
CA THR A 122 8.15 5.04 -4.20
C THR A 122 8.99 4.48 -5.33
N TYR A 123 9.66 3.36 -5.08
CA TYR A 123 10.41 2.58 -6.04
C TYR A 123 9.78 1.22 -6.22
N THR A 124 9.54 0.82 -7.47
CA THR A 124 9.29 -0.58 -7.81
C THR A 124 10.60 -1.21 -8.23
N ASN A 125 11.02 -2.26 -7.53
CA ASN A 125 12.27 -2.96 -7.80
C ASN A 125 11.95 -4.35 -8.38
N ILE A 126 12.67 -4.71 -9.45
CA ILE A 126 12.67 -6.06 -10.02
C ILE A 126 14.08 -6.62 -9.90
N VAL A 127 14.22 -7.75 -9.22
CA VAL A 127 15.48 -8.46 -9.02
C VAL A 127 15.53 -9.65 -9.98
N GLN A 128 16.53 -9.69 -10.86
CA GLN A 128 16.75 -10.78 -11.82
C GLN A 128 18.22 -11.22 -11.74
N GLY A 129 18.45 -12.40 -11.16
CA GLY A 129 19.81 -12.89 -10.86
C GLY A 129 20.57 -11.93 -9.94
N SER A 130 21.66 -11.34 -10.43
CA SER A 130 22.46 -10.33 -9.71
C SER A 130 22.11 -8.87 -10.04
N ARG A 131 21.08 -8.63 -10.84
CA ARG A 131 20.68 -7.28 -11.28
C ARG A 131 19.44 -6.81 -10.54
N VAL A 132 19.43 -5.52 -10.15
CA VAL A 132 18.24 -4.81 -9.67
C VAL A 132 17.85 -3.78 -10.72
N ILE A 133 16.68 -3.97 -11.32
CA ILE A 133 16.06 -3.02 -12.24
C ILE A 133 15.13 -2.15 -11.40
N LYS A 134 15.40 -0.85 -11.35
CA LYS A 134 14.57 0.12 -10.65
C LYS A 134 13.59 0.75 -11.65
N GLY A 135 12.30 0.72 -11.34
CA GLY A 135 11.29 1.48 -12.05
C GLY A 135 11.52 2.98 -11.89
N LEU A 136 10.89 3.79 -12.74
CA LEU A 136 10.87 5.24 -12.55
C LEU A 136 10.24 5.56 -11.18
N PRO A 137 10.90 6.37 -10.34
CA PRO A 137 10.36 6.70 -9.04
C PRO A 137 9.08 7.51 -9.18
N LEU A 138 8.10 7.21 -8.32
CA LEU A 138 6.94 8.05 -8.10
C LEU A 138 7.24 8.92 -6.88
N VAL A 139 7.13 10.24 -6.99
CA VAL A 139 7.31 11.14 -5.85
C VAL A 139 5.99 11.77 -5.50
N THR A 140 5.56 11.62 -4.24
CA THR A 140 4.27 12.16 -3.78
C THR A 140 4.47 13.15 -2.65
N HIS A 141 3.82 14.30 -2.75
CA HIS A 141 3.85 15.36 -1.75
C HIS A 141 2.53 15.41 -1.01
N TRP A 142 2.62 15.34 0.31
CA TRP A 142 1.50 15.44 1.21
C TRP A 142 1.72 16.54 2.24
N ARG A 143 0.62 16.99 2.81
CA ARG A 143 0.60 17.98 3.88
C ARG A 143 -0.40 17.59 4.94
N VAL A 144 -0.03 17.70 6.21
CA VAL A 144 -0.97 17.71 7.33
C VAL A 144 -1.10 19.13 7.84
N VAL A 145 -2.31 19.67 7.79
CA VAL A 145 -2.65 20.99 8.32
C VAL A 145 -4.07 20.93 8.88
N ASN A 146 -4.34 21.62 9.99
CA ASN A 146 -5.66 21.65 10.62
C ASN A 146 -6.27 20.25 10.82
N ASN A 147 -5.50 19.33 11.40
CA ASN A 147 -5.92 17.96 11.70
C ASN A 147 -6.31 17.11 10.46
N THR A 148 -5.90 17.53 9.25
CA THR A 148 -6.30 16.91 7.99
C THR A 148 -5.08 16.64 7.12
N LEU A 149 -4.98 15.42 6.59
CA LEU A 149 -4.00 15.04 5.57
C LEU A 149 -4.51 15.44 4.18
N TYR A 150 -3.66 16.04 3.38
CA TYR A 150 -3.91 16.40 2.00
C TYR A 150 -2.86 15.75 1.10
N LEU A 151 -3.29 15.18 -0.01
CA LEU A 151 -2.43 15.02 -1.18
C LEU A 151 -2.25 16.42 -1.80
N LEU A 152 -1.09 16.70 -2.37
CA LEU A 152 -0.84 17.94 -3.11
C LEU A 152 -0.38 17.64 -4.53
N TYR A 153 0.71 16.88 -4.65
CA TYR A 153 1.39 16.65 -5.93
C TYR A 153 1.83 15.20 -6.07
N ILE A 154 1.77 14.70 -7.30
CA ILE A 154 2.39 13.43 -7.70
C ILE A 154 3.30 13.72 -8.90
N TYR A 155 4.56 13.30 -8.82
CA TYR A 155 5.56 13.42 -9.89
C TYR A 155 5.94 12.04 -10.41
N THR A 156 5.97 11.90 -11.73
CA THR A 156 6.50 10.71 -12.41
C THR A 156 7.15 11.12 -13.73
N GLY A 157 8.46 10.89 -13.86
CA GLY A 157 9.24 11.37 -15.01
C GLY A 157 9.12 12.88 -15.21
N ASP A 158 8.65 13.32 -16.38
CA ASP A 158 8.46 14.73 -16.76
C ASP A 158 7.05 15.28 -16.45
N SER A 159 6.22 14.51 -15.75
CA SER A 159 4.81 14.79 -15.52
C SER A 159 4.51 15.05 -14.04
N MET A 160 3.65 16.04 -13.79
CA MET A 160 3.16 16.39 -12.47
C MET A 160 1.62 16.40 -12.46
N TYR A 161 1.03 15.77 -11.45
CA TYR A 161 -0.40 15.82 -11.16
C TYR A 161 -0.61 16.65 -9.91
N VAL A 162 -1.51 17.63 -9.96
CA VAL A 162 -1.92 18.45 -8.82
C VAL A 162 -3.27 17.96 -8.34
N GLU A 163 -3.30 17.40 -7.13
CA GLU A 163 -4.52 16.95 -6.47
C GLU A 163 -4.53 17.48 -5.05
N GLU A 164 -5.06 18.69 -4.84
CA GLU A 164 -5.25 19.27 -3.50
C GLU A 164 -6.52 18.71 -2.85
N VAL A 165 -6.47 17.45 -2.44
CA VAL A 165 -7.65 16.73 -1.92
C VAL A 165 -7.41 16.20 -0.50
N PRO A 166 -8.39 16.33 0.40
CA PRO A 166 -8.28 15.78 1.74
C PRO A 166 -8.36 14.25 1.68
N ILE A 167 -7.41 13.59 2.34
CA ILE A 167 -7.36 12.14 2.49
C ILE A 167 -8.10 11.76 3.76
N ARG A 168 -9.16 10.96 3.60
CA ARG A 168 -10.05 10.55 4.68
C ARG A 168 -9.69 9.16 5.20
N PRO A 169 -9.99 8.82 6.46
CA PRO A 169 -9.88 7.44 6.92
C PRO A 169 -10.66 6.49 6.01
N GLY A 170 -10.09 5.33 5.69
CA GLY A 170 -10.79 4.30 4.91
C GLY A 170 -11.09 4.66 3.45
N SER A 171 -10.53 5.76 2.91
CA SER A 171 -10.63 6.10 1.48
C SER A 171 -9.87 5.15 0.57
N CYS A 172 -8.93 4.39 1.12
CA CYS A 172 -7.96 3.61 0.34
C CYS A 172 -8.45 2.18 0.19
N THR A 173 -8.40 1.63 -1.03
CA THR A 173 -8.81 0.25 -1.31
C THR A 173 -7.69 -0.76 -0.98
N GLN A 174 -6.45 -0.29 -0.89
CA GLN A 174 -5.25 -1.04 -0.52
C GLN A 174 -4.34 -0.15 0.35
N PHE A 175 -3.48 -0.77 1.16
CA PHE A 175 -2.54 -0.03 2.02
C PHE A 175 -1.55 0.81 1.22
N ASP A 176 -1.22 0.39 0.01
CA ASP A 176 -0.34 1.09 -0.93
C ASP A 176 -0.88 2.50 -1.29
N SER A 177 -2.14 2.80 -0.95
CA SER A 177 -2.75 4.13 -1.09
C SER A 177 -2.89 4.88 0.25
N MET A 178 -2.51 4.27 1.38
CA MET A 178 -2.43 4.92 2.70
C MET A 178 -1.01 5.45 2.92
N VAL A 179 -0.87 6.64 3.50
CA VAL A 179 0.43 7.18 3.91
C VAL A 179 0.82 6.52 5.25
N PRO A 180 1.73 5.53 5.30
CA PRO A 180 1.98 4.72 6.50
C PRO A 180 2.62 5.53 7.63
N ALA A 181 3.39 6.55 7.26
CA ALA A 181 3.98 7.52 8.18
C ALA A 181 2.95 8.55 8.71
N ALA A 182 1.76 8.62 8.13
CA ALA A 182 0.69 9.53 8.50
C ALA A 182 -0.71 8.95 8.21
N PRO A 183 -1.12 7.85 8.85
CA PRO A 183 -2.40 7.21 8.58
C PRO A 183 -3.53 8.14 9.04
N SER A 184 -4.43 8.52 8.14
CA SER A 184 -5.51 9.49 8.40
C SER A 184 -6.46 9.10 9.52
N ILE A 185 -6.53 7.81 9.89
CA ILE A 185 -7.31 7.30 11.02
C ILE A 185 -6.67 7.57 12.39
N TRP A 186 -5.38 7.93 12.44
CA TRP A 186 -4.61 8.10 13.68
C TRP A 186 -5.28 8.98 14.75
N PRO A 187 -5.91 10.13 14.41
CA PRO A 187 -6.59 10.98 15.39
C PRO A 187 -7.70 10.29 16.18
N TYR A 188 -8.23 9.17 15.68
CA TYR A 188 -9.38 8.47 16.24
C TYR A 188 -9.00 7.19 17.00
N VAL A 189 -7.76 6.71 16.85
CA VAL A 189 -7.31 5.41 17.39
C VAL A 189 -7.13 5.48 18.91
N LYS A 190 -7.89 4.69 19.68
CA LYS A 190 -7.63 4.44 21.10
C LYS A 190 -7.98 3.00 21.47
N GLU A 191 -7.47 2.51 22.59
CA GLU A 191 -7.72 1.14 23.05
C GLU A 191 -9.22 0.83 23.10
N GLY A 192 -9.62 -0.29 22.49
CA GLY A 192 -11.01 -0.74 22.47
C GLY A 192 -11.96 0.09 21.59
N ALA A 193 -11.47 1.06 20.81
CA ALA A 193 -12.31 1.86 19.93
C ALA A 193 -12.94 1.00 18.83
N THR A 194 -14.19 1.32 18.49
CA THR A 194 -14.83 0.89 17.24
C THR A 194 -15.25 2.14 16.50
N ILE A 195 -14.79 2.29 15.26
CA ILE A 195 -14.99 3.48 14.44
C ILE A 195 -15.55 3.02 13.11
N ARG A 196 -16.63 3.64 12.65
CA ARG A 196 -17.27 3.38 11.37
C ARG A 196 -17.14 4.60 10.49
N VAL A 197 -16.83 4.34 9.24
CA VAL A 197 -16.63 5.34 8.22
C VAL A 197 -17.46 4.97 7.01
N VAL A 198 -18.12 5.98 6.45
CA VAL A 198 -18.77 5.89 5.15
C VAL A 198 -18.17 6.96 4.26
N ASN A 199 -17.73 6.54 3.08
CA ASN A 199 -17.18 7.43 2.08
C ASN A 199 -17.82 7.11 0.73
N LYS A 200 -18.49 8.08 0.11
CA LYS A 200 -19.12 7.90 -1.20
C LYS A 200 -18.49 8.84 -2.21
N TRP A 201 -18.02 8.29 -3.32
CA TRP A 201 -17.39 9.04 -4.40
C TRP A 201 -18.21 8.93 -5.65
N ASN A 202 -18.48 10.06 -6.28
CA ASN A 202 -19.04 10.12 -7.62
C ASN A 202 -18.03 10.83 -8.52
N VAL A 203 -17.41 10.09 -9.43
CA VAL A 203 -16.39 10.61 -10.35
C VAL A 203 -16.92 10.57 -11.77
N THR A 204 -17.03 11.72 -12.42
CA THR A 204 -17.40 11.81 -13.84
C THR A 204 -16.18 12.24 -14.66
N ASP A 205 -15.74 11.41 -15.60
CA ASP A 205 -14.75 11.81 -16.62
C ASP A 205 -15.49 12.41 -17.83
N LEU A 206 -15.38 13.73 -17.97
CA LEU A 206 -16.13 14.51 -18.96
C LEU A 206 -15.64 14.27 -20.38
N ARG A 207 -14.45 13.70 -20.59
CA ARG A 207 -13.90 13.43 -21.94
C ARG A 207 -14.55 12.21 -22.59
N ILE A 208 -14.91 11.22 -21.77
CA ILE A 208 -15.45 9.93 -22.22
C ILE A 208 -16.89 9.70 -21.75
N ASN A 209 -17.46 10.66 -21.02
CA ASN A 209 -18.78 10.64 -20.41
C ASN A 209 -19.04 9.33 -19.63
N ILE A 210 -18.10 9.00 -18.74
CA ILE A 210 -18.18 7.85 -17.85
C ILE A 210 -18.30 8.37 -16.42
N THR A 211 -19.29 7.86 -15.70
CA THR A 211 -19.51 8.15 -14.28
C THR A 211 -19.27 6.90 -13.46
N SER A 212 -18.45 7.01 -12.41
CA SER A 212 -18.18 5.96 -11.44
C SER A 212 -18.66 6.37 -10.06
N PHE A 213 -19.58 5.58 -9.52
CA PHE A 213 -20.10 5.69 -8.16
C PHE A 213 -19.40 4.65 -7.30
N THR A 214 -18.84 5.05 -6.17
CA THR A 214 -18.16 4.14 -5.23
C THR A 214 -18.58 4.43 -3.81
N ASP A 215 -19.18 3.44 -3.15
CA ASP A 215 -19.49 3.47 -1.72
C ASP A 215 -18.49 2.62 -0.97
N VAL A 216 -17.75 3.23 -0.06
CA VAL A 216 -16.81 2.58 0.84
C VAL A 216 -17.36 2.64 2.26
N MET A 217 -17.60 1.48 2.84
CA MET A 217 -17.98 1.34 4.26
C MET A 217 -16.85 0.63 4.97
N ALA A 218 -16.24 1.28 5.97
CA ALA A 218 -15.16 0.70 6.75
C ALA A 218 -15.53 0.67 8.24
N THR A 219 -15.24 -0.44 8.92
CA THR A 219 -15.30 -0.53 10.38
C THR A 219 -13.90 -0.86 10.90
N PHE A 220 -13.35 0.06 11.68
CA PHE A 220 -12.10 -0.10 12.41
C PHE A 220 -12.40 -0.60 13.82
N LYS A 221 -11.66 -1.60 14.27
CA LYS A 221 -11.68 -2.11 15.64
C LYS A 221 -10.26 -2.07 16.18
N VAL A 222 -10.06 -1.36 17.27
CA VAL A 222 -8.76 -1.25 17.94
C VAL A 222 -8.78 -2.18 19.16
N ASP A 223 -7.75 -3.00 19.31
CA ASP A 223 -7.64 -3.90 20.45
C ASP A 223 -7.54 -3.12 21.77
N LYS A 224 -7.96 -3.77 22.86
CA LYS A 224 -7.88 -3.20 24.22
C LYS A 224 -6.48 -3.24 24.82
N LYS A 225 -5.58 -4.01 24.22
CA LYS A 225 -4.21 -4.22 24.72
C LYS A 225 -3.23 -3.76 23.65
N LEU A 226 -2.19 -3.07 24.08
CA LEU A 226 -1.03 -2.77 23.25
C LEU A 226 -0.14 -4.01 23.13
N VAL A 227 0.58 -4.11 22.01
CA VAL A 227 1.60 -5.14 21.76
C VAL A 227 2.97 -4.52 21.61
N ASP A 228 4.02 -5.30 21.87
CA ASP A 228 5.37 -4.91 21.51
C ASP A 228 5.52 -4.87 19.99
N CYS A 229 6.23 -3.87 19.48
CA CYS A 229 6.51 -3.73 18.06
C CYS A 229 7.82 -2.97 17.81
N ASN A 230 8.37 -3.11 16.60
CA ASN A 230 9.61 -2.43 16.20
C ASN A 230 9.38 -0.98 15.74
N GLY A 231 8.40 -0.31 16.35
CA GLY A 231 8.07 1.08 16.06
C GLY A 231 8.88 2.08 16.90
N PRO A 232 8.80 3.38 16.57
CA PRO A 232 9.56 4.42 17.24
C PRO A 232 9.31 4.58 18.75
N SER A 233 8.17 4.11 19.26
CA SER A 233 7.84 4.07 20.69
C SER A 233 7.93 2.67 21.31
N GLY A 234 8.06 1.62 20.50
CA GLY A 234 8.19 0.23 20.95
C GLY A 234 6.87 -0.45 21.33
N LYS A 235 5.74 0.26 21.24
CA LYS A 235 4.39 -0.25 21.56
C LYS A 235 3.42 0.14 20.45
N CYS A 236 2.56 -0.79 20.05
CA CYS A 236 1.61 -0.59 18.98
C CYS A 236 0.18 -0.90 19.40
N TYR A 237 -0.76 -0.14 18.83
CA TYR A 237 -2.14 -0.57 18.68
C TYR A 237 -2.23 -1.66 17.62
N VAL A 238 -2.98 -2.72 17.91
CA VAL A 238 -3.48 -3.63 16.88
C VAL A 238 -4.83 -3.09 16.44
N MET A 239 -4.97 -2.79 15.15
CA MET A 239 -6.22 -2.29 14.59
C MET A 239 -6.60 -3.14 13.40
N GLU A 240 -7.84 -3.59 13.37
CA GLU A 240 -8.43 -4.29 12.23
C GLU A 240 -9.44 -3.39 11.54
N MET A 241 -9.35 -3.26 10.22
CA MET A 241 -10.35 -2.62 9.38
C MET A 241 -11.02 -3.68 8.52
N GLU A 242 -12.33 -3.83 8.65
CA GLU A 242 -13.14 -4.50 7.64
C GLU A 242 -13.71 -3.45 6.70
N GLN A 243 -13.44 -3.57 5.41
CA GLN A 243 -13.84 -2.61 4.40
C GLN A 243 -14.69 -3.30 3.33
N ARG A 244 -15.85 -2.73 3.05
CA ARG A 244 -16.71 -3.12 1.94
C ARG A 244 -16.75 -1.99 0.93
N ILE A 245 -16.37 -2.29 -0.31
CA ILE A 245 -16.40 -1.35 -1.42
C ILE A 245 -17.45 -1.84 -2.40
N LYS A 246 -18.45 -1.01 -2.68
CA LYS A 246 -19.39 -1.22 -3.78
C LYS A 246 -19.08 -0.16 -4.84
N SER A 247 -18.80 -0.59 -6.06
CA SER A 247 -18.60 0.33 -7.17
C SER A 247 -19.57 0.03 -8.29
N ARG A 248 -19.99 1.09 -8.98
CA ARG A 248 -20.82 1.05 -10.18
C ARG A 248 -20.27 2.06 -11.16
N THR A 249 -19.92 1.60 -12.37
CA THR A 249 -19.49 2.48 -13.46
C THR A 249 -20.54 2.43 -14.56
N LYS A 250 -21.00 3.60 -14.99
CA LYS A 250 -21.94 3.80 -16.09
C LYS A 250 -21.25 4.55 -17.22
N SER A 251 -21.32 4.02 -18.44
CA SER A 251 -20.91 4.73 -19.65
C SER A 251 -22.14 5.03 -20.49
N GLU A 252 -22.47 6.32 -20.64
CA GLU A 252 -23.62 6.71 -21.48
C GLU A 252 -23.31 6.56 -22.97
N SER A 253 -22.05 6.80 -23.35
CA SER A 253 -21.58 6.65 -24.73
C SER A 253 -21.59 5.20 -25.21
N ARG A 254 -21.44 4.22 -24.30
CA ARG A 254 -21.44 2.78 -24.63
C ARG A 254 -22.71 2.05 -24.24
N ASN A 255 -23.61 2.69 -23.49
CA ASN A 255 -24.77 2.06 -22.85
C ASN A 255 -24.37 0.81 -22.03
N GLU A 256 -23.27 0.92 -21.30
CA GLU A 256 -22.69 -0.16 -20.49
C GLU A 256 -22.74 0.20 -19.00
N GLU A 257 -23.03 -0.79 -18.17
CA GLU A 257 -22.99 -0.68 -16.72
C GLU A 257 -22.23 -1.86 -16.11
N HIS A 258 -21.27 -1.55 -15.25
CA HIS A 258 -20.51 -2.54 -14.49
C HIS A 258 -20.66 -2.27 -13.00
N ALA A 259 -21.09 -3.28 -12.25
CA ALA A 259 -21.14 -3.22 -10.79
C ALA A 259 -20.16 -4.23 -10.20
N SER A 260 -19.48 -3.86 -9.12
CA SER A 260 -18.60 -4.77 -8.38
C SER A 260 -18.76 -4.56 -6.88
N THR A 261 -18.58 -5.63 -6.11
CA THR A 261 -18.47 -5.57 -4.66
C THR A 261 -17.20 -6.27 -4.23
N LYS A 262 -16.40 -5.59 -3.40
CA LYS A 262 -15.17 -6.11 -2.83
C LYS A 262 -15.24 -6.00 -1.31
N ILE A 263 -14.65 -6.97 -0.62
CA ILE A 263 -14.61 -7.01 0.84
C ILE A 263 -13.18 -7.34 1.25
N TYR A 264 -12.57 -6.44 2.02
CA TYR A 264 -11.21 -6.54 2.47
C TYR A 264 -11.14 -6.53 3.99
N ARG A 265 -10.17 -7.24 4.55
CA ARG A 265 -9.72 -7.06 5.94
C ARG A 265 -8.30 -6.54 5.91
N HIS A 266 -8.06 -5.48 6.66
CA HIS A 266 -6.73 -4.93 6.85
C HIS A 266 -6.39 -5.02 8.33
N VAL A 267 -5.18 -5.47 8.64
CA VAL A 267 -4.65 -5.52 10.01
C VAL A 267 -3.45 -4.59 10.06
N TYR A 268 -3.47 -3.64 10.98
CA TYR A 268 -2.46 -2.62 11.18
C TYR A 268 -1.82 -2.77 12.55
N LEU A 269 -0.51 -2.63 12.61
CA LEU A 269 0.22 -2.32 13.83
C LEU A 269 0.58 -0.84 13.79
N ILE A 270 -0.06 -0.01 14.58
CA ILE A 270 0.18 1.44 14.63
C ILE A 270 0.93 1.78 15.90
N ASP A 271 2.18 2.22 15.78
CA ASP A 271 3.00 2.67 16.91
C ASP A 271 2.36 3.87 17.61
N LEU A 272 2.65 4.06 18.89
CA LEU A 272 2.13 5.20 19.66
C LEU A 272 2.55 6.57 19.09
N SER A 273 3.57 6.63 18.22
CA SER A 273 3.92 7.84 17.46
C SER A 273 3.03 8.09 16.23
N GLY A 274 2.03 7.25 15.97
CA GLY A 274 1.13 7.34 14.81
C GLY A 274 1.66 6.72 13.53
N VAL A 275 2.82 6.09 13.58
CA VAL A 275 3.47 5.44 12.42
C VAL A 275 2.97 4.00 12.32
N VAL A 276 2.57 3.55 11.14
CA VAL A 276 2.24 2.14 10.92
C VAL A 276 3.55 1.35 10.86
N VAL A 277 3.72 0.29 11.65
CA VAL A 277 4.91 -0.58 11.62
C VAL A 277 4.72 -1.75 10.67
N GLN A 278 3.50 -2.24 10.56
CA GLN A 278 3.12 -3.31 9.65
C GLN A 278 1.67 -3.12 9.24
N ALA A 279 1.37 -3.40 7.97
CA ALA A 279 0.00 -3.58 7.52
C ALA A 279 -0.13 -4.79 6.62
N ARG A 280 -1.21 -5.55 6.82
CA ARG A 280 -1.55 -6.73 6.03
C ARG A 280 -2.97 -6.59 5.51
N SER A 281 -3.15 -6.81 4.23
CA SER A 281 -4.44 -6.71 3.55
C SER A 281 -4.84 -8.08 3.01
N TYR A 282 -6.08 -8.49 3.27
CA TYR A 282 -6.64 -9.77 2.88
C TYR A 282 -7.89 -9.56 2.04
N ASP A 283 -8.01 -10.29 0.93
CA ASP A 283 -9.24 -10.40 0.16
C ASP A 283 -10.15 -11.45 0.80
N LEU A 284 -11.29 -10.97 1.33
CA LEU A 284 -12.29 -11.81 1.98
C LEU A 284 -13.27 -12.46 0.99
N ALA A 285 -13.24 -12.08 -0.29
CA ALA A 285 -14.03 -12.74 -1.33
C ALA A 285 -13.37 -14.04 -1.83
N ALA A 286 -12.07 -14.23 -1.59
CA ALA A 286 -11.34 -15.45 -1.92
C ALA A 286 -11.47 -16.51 -0.80
N SER A 287 -11.57 -17.80 -1.17
CA SER A 287 -11.56 -18.92 -0.22
C SER A 287 -10.40 -19.88 -0.52
N PRO A 288 -9.45 -20.09 0.41
CA PRO A 288 -9.30 -19.40 1.70
C PRO A 288 -8.99 -17.91 1.52
N HIS A 289 -9.25 -17.10 2.56
CA HIS A 289 -8.96 -15.66 2.53
C HIS A 289 -7.50 -15.44 2.16
N LYS A 290 -7.27 -14.67 1.10
CA LYS A 290 -5.94 -14.55 0.48
C LYS A 290 -5.27 -13.26 0.95
N LEU A 291 -4.04 -13.34 1.46
CA LEU A 291 -3.18 -12.17 1.66
C LEU A 291 -2.88 -11.56 0.28
N ILE A 292 -3.22 -10.28 0.10
CA ILE A 292 -3.04 -9.55 -1.16
C ILE A 292 -1.92 -8.51 -1.10
N SER A 293 -1.63 -7.97 0.07
CA SER A 293 -0.53 -7.02 0.28
C SER A 293 -0.07 -7.10 1.72
N GLU A 294 1.24 -7.03 1.92
CA GLU A 294 1.89 -6.85 3.21
C GLU A 294 3.03 -5.85 3.03
N ILE A 295 3.14 -4.93 3.96
CA ILE A 295 4.15 -3.89 4.01
C ILE A 295 4.65 -3.71 5.43
N ASN A 296 5.95 -3.50 5.56
CA ASN A 296 6.64 -3.42 6.83
C ASN A 296 7.51 -2.17 6.88
N LEU A 297 7.55 -1.51 8.03
CA LEU A 297 8.56 -0.51 8.36
C LEU A 297 9.88 -1.24 8.58
N VAL A 298 10.88 -0.97 7.73
CA VAL A 298 12.19 -1.64 7.76
C VAL A 298 13.30 -0.75 8.31
N GLU A 299 13.14 0.57 8.22
CA GLU A 299 14.10 1.55 8.76
C GLU A 299 13.35 2.81 9.20
N TRP A 300 13.78 3.41 10.31
CA TRP A 300 13.36 4.74 10.72
C TRP A 300 14.49 5.49 11.44
N LYS A 301 14.52 6.82 11.28
CA LYS A 301 15.50 7.74 11.90
C LYS A 301 14.81 9.01 12.37
#